data_AF-A0A1C6B3G0-F1
#
_entry.id   AF-A0A1C6B3G0-F1
#
_cell.length_a   1.000
_cell.length_b   1.000
_cell.length_c   1.000
_cell.angle_alpha   90.00
_cell.angle_beta   90.00
_cell.angle_gamma   90.00
#
_symmetry.space_group_name_H-M   'P 1'
#
loop_
_entity.id
_entity.type
_entity.pdbx_description
1 polymer ?
#
loop_
_entity_poly.entity_id
_entity_poly.type
_entity_poly.pdbx_seq_one_letter_code
_entity_poly.pdbx_strand_id
1 'polypeptide(L)'
;MQIKEINATKLPDIGIKRVAAYARVSSEKGEALHSLSAQISYYNEYISNHIGWEFAGVYADEGISGTKDSRPEFQRLLADCRKKRIDLVITKSITRFARNTVTLLDTIRELKLLNIDVLFEKENLHSLGANGELMLTLLAMYAEEEARSASENQKWRIQKMFEEGRPNTGRMLGYCLKDGQLTIIPKEAEIVRMIFDDYLSGMGRLAIAKKLNAIHVPTVRGCDDWREGSIYRILHNEKYTGDMILQKTYVEDFRTKKGVINRGEKRKYFVENSHEAIISKEIFERAQAEAERRKAKIKLPEKRMKTIFTGMLICACCGKHFNRRVANASTKYAKPAWICATFMRKGKKYCNNRQIPEKILIAKTKEVLGLPSLEDIDLKDYISEIVCGKDYDLTYVMNSGEEVKTIWHPYSRKDSWNEEMRQQARNRTLERSTLYE
;
A
#
# COMPACT_ATOMS: atom_id res chain seq x y z
N MET A 1 19.81 2.69 -63.36
CA MET A 1 20.00 1.91 -62.14
C MET A 1 19.31 0.57 -62.34
N GLN A 2 20.06 -0.53 -62.51
CA GLN A 2 19.48 -1.86 -62.72
C GLN A 2 19.32 -2.54 -61.36
N ILE A 3 18.08 -2.86 -60.99
CA ILE A 3 17.78 -3.69 -59.84
C ILE A 3 17.78 -5.14 -60.33
N LYS A 4 18.67 -5.96 -59.78
CA LYS A 4 18.64 -7.42 -59.92
C LYS A 4 18.04 -8.00 -58.66
N GLU A 5 16.99 -8.80 -58.83
CA GLU A 5 16.45 -9.64 -57.78
C GLU A 5 17.44 -10.77 -57.48
N ILE A 6 17.90 -10.84 -56.23
CA ILE A 6 18.71 -11.94 -55.73
C ILE A 6 17.74 -12.87 -55.02
N ASN A 7 17.46 -14.04 -55.59
CA ASN A 7 16.65 -15.05 -54.92
C ASN A 7 17.33 -15.47 -53.62
N ALA A 8 16.59 -15.38 -52.51
CA ALA A 8 17.04 -15.83 -51.20
C ALA A 8 17.27 -17.36 -51.26
N THR A 9 18.52 -17.76 -51.43
CA THR A 9 18.89 -19.18 -51.40
C THR A 9 19.22 -19.56 -49.96
N LYS A 10 18.17 -19.79 -49.18
CA LYS A 10 18.22 -20.73 -48.06
C LYS A 10 17.04 -21.66 -48.24
N LEU A 11 17.32 -22.89 -48.68
CA LEU A 11 16.42 -23.99 -48.36
C LEU A 11 16.20 -23.92 -46.83
N PRO A 12 14.95 -24.04 -46.34
CA PRO A 12 14.71 -24.06 -44.91
C PRO A 12 15.59 -25.17 -44.33
N ASP A 13 16.38 -24.82 -43.33
CA ASP A 13 17.00 -25.81 -42.46
C ASP A 13 15.84 -26.63 -41.92
N ILE A 14 15.62 -27.83 -42.46
CA ILE A 14 14.65 -28.78 -41.90
C ILE A 14 15.33 -29.33 -40.64
N GLY A 15 15.57 -28.43 -39.69
CA GLY A 15 16.06 -28.76 -38.37
C GLY A 15 15.03 -29.71 -37.79
N ILE A 16 15.49 -30.89 -37.40
CA ILE A 16 14.66 -31.89 -36.75
C ILE A 16 14.02 -31.23 -35.53
N LYS A 17 12.69 -31.16 -35.50
CA LYS A 17 11.95 -30.59 -34.36
C LYS A 17 11.89 -31.62 -33.26
N ARG A 18 12.34 -31.26 -32.05
CA ARG A 18 12.19 -32.13 -30.87
C ARG A 18 10.78 -31.98 -30.34
N VAL A 19 10.00 -33.05 -30.41
CA VAL A 19 8.56 -33.04 -30.16
C VAL A 19 8.24 -33.82 -28.90
N ALA A 20 7.59 -33.16 -27.95
CA ALA A 20 7.06 -33.79 -26.75
C ALA A 20 5.54 -33.82 -26.79
N ALA A 21 4.93 -34.84 -26.18
CA ALA A 21 3.49 -34.87 -25.97
C ALA A 21 3.16 -34.63 -24.49
N TYR A 22 2.12 -33.85 -24.23
CA TYR A 22 1.55 -33.68 -22.91
C TYR A 22 0.15 -34.28 -22.85
N ALA A 23 -0.09 -35.12 -21.84
CA ALA A 23 -1.37 -35.77 -21.67
C ALA A 23 -1.87 -35.69 -20.23
N ARG A 24 -3.20 -35.80 -20.07
CA ARG A 24 -3.86 -35.86 -18.78
C ARG A 24 -4.80 -37.05 -18.73
N VAL A 25 -4.39 -38.10 -18.04
CA VAL A 25 -5.12 -39.37 -17.93
C VAL A 25 -6.15 -39.31 -16.82
N SER A 26 -7.34 -39.88 -16.99
CA SER A 26 -8.31 -40.04 -15.91
C SER A 26 -7.95 -41.28 -15.09
N SER A 27 -7.72 -41.13 -13.78
CA SER A 27 -7.48 -42.27 -12.90
C SER A 27 -8.83 -42.80 -12.40
N GLU A 28 -9.56 -43.56 -13.21
CA GLU A 28 -10.59 -44.46 -12.67
C GLU A 28 -9.90 -45.73 -12.13
N LYS A 29 -10.43 -46.24 -11.00
CA LYS A 29 -9.80 -47.29 -10.18
C LYS A 29 -9.44 -48.52 -11.03
N GLY A 30 -8.14 -48.70 -11.32
CA GLY A 30 -7.57 -49.92 -11.92
C GLY A 30 -7.08 -49.80 -13.38
N GLU A 31 -7.46 -48.75 -14.12
CA GLU A 31 -7.16 -48.63 -15.57
C GLU A 31 -6.07 -47.58 -15.91
N ALA A 32 -5.52 -46.91 -14.90
CA ALA A 32 -4.57 -45.80 -15.09
C ALA A 32 -3.28 -46.22 -15.83
N LEU A 33 -2.75 -47.42 -15.58
CA LEU A 33 -1.54 -47.91 -16.24
C LEU A 33 -1.77 -48.25 -17.72
N HIS A 34 -2.89 -48.89 -18.05
CA HIS A 34 -3.25 -49.23 -19.43
C HIS A 34 -3.56 -47.99 -20.28
N SER A 35 -4.23 -46.99 -19.69
CA SER A 35 -4.51 -45.72 -20.37
C SER A 35 -3.25 -44.87 -20.63
N LEU A 36 -2.28 -44.89 -19.71
CA LEU A 36 -1.00 -44.18 -19.87
C LEU A 36 -0.10 -44.87 -20.90
N SER A 37 0.06 -46.20 -20.83
CA SER A 37 0.87 -46.94 -21.80
C SER A 37 0.32 -46.79 -23.22
N ALA A 38 -1.00 -46.81 -23.38
CA ALA A 38 -1.65 -46.59 -24.68
C ALA A 38 -1.38 -45.17 -25.22
N GLN A 39 -1.40 -44.14 -24.36
CA GLN A 39 -1.08 -42.77 -24.77
C GLN A 39 0.38 -42.58 -25.14
N ILE A 40 1.30 -43.22 -24.41
CA ILE A 40 2.73 -43.19 -24.74
C ILE A 40 2.97 -43.84 -26.10
N SER A 41 2.41 -45.03 -26.34
CA SER A 41 2.53 -45.72 -27.63
C SER A 41 1.94 -44.89 -28.77
N TYR A 42 0.75 -44.32 -28.56
CA TYR A 42 0.10 -43.46 -29.55
C TYR A 42 0.98 -42.26 -29.93
N TYR A 43 1.47 -41.49 -28.97
CA TYR A 43 2.28 -40.31 -29.27
C TYR A 43 3.67 -40.65 -29.80
N ASN A 44 4.26 -41.77 -29.36
CA ASN A 44 5.52 -42.25 -29.91
C ASN A 44 5.38 -42.59 -31.39
N GLU A 45 4.33 -43.34 -31.76
CA GLU A 45 4.03 -43.68 -33.15
C GLU A 45 3.65 -42.44 -33.96
N TYR A 46 2.77 -41.59 -33.43
CA TYR A 46 2.34 -40.36 -34.10
C TYR A 46 3.53 -39.46 -34.43
N ILE A 47 4.43 -39.23 -33.47
CA ILE A 47 5.61 -38.37 -33.66
C ILE A 47 6.60 -39.02 -34.63
N SER A 48 6.87 -40.32 -34.49
CA SER A 48 7.82 -41.04 -35.34
C SER A 48 7.39 -41.12 -36.81
N ASN A 49 6.09 -41.07 -37.07
CA ASN A 49 5.52 -41.08 -38.42
C ASN A 49 5.60 -39.71 -39.14
N HIS A 50 6.07 -38.65 -38.47
CA HIS A 50 6.21 -37.33 -39.07
C HIS A 50 7.66 -37.04 -39.47
N ILE A 51 7.88 -36.81 -40.76
CA ILE A 51 9.20 -36.47 -41.29
C ILE A 51 9.68 -35.15 -40.68
N GLY A 52 10.91 -35.16 -40.14
CA GLY A 52 11.53 -34.00 -39.51
C GLY A 52 11.17 -33.79 -38.04
N TRP A 53 10.52 -34.77 -37.38
CA TRP A 53 10.27 -34.75 -35.94
C TRP A 53 11.13 -35.79 -35.21
N GLU A 54 11.58 -35.45 -34.00
CA GLU A 54 12.29 -36.34 -33.08
C GLU A 54 11.49 -36.46 -31.78
N PHE A 55 11.30 -37.68 -31.30
CA PHE A 55 10.57 -37.93 -30.07
C PHE A 55 11.35 -37.47 -28.83
N ALA A 56 10.82 -36.47 -28.12
CA ALA A 56 11.41 -35.87 -26.92
C ALA A 56 10.69 -36.28 -25.61
N GLY A 57 9.79 -37.26 -25.68
CA GLY A 57 9.12 -37.85 -24.53
C GLY A 57 7.63 -37.49 -24.39
N VAL A 58 6.97 -38.23 -23.51
CA VAL A 58 5.57 -38.02 -23.13
C VAL A 58 5.53 -37.63 -21.66
N TYR A 59 4.80 -36.56 -21.35
CA TYR A 59 4.63 -36.00 -20.02
C TYR A 59 3.17 -36.15 -19.64
N ALA A 60 2.88 -36.93 -18.60
CA ALA A 60 1.50 -37.29 -18.28
C ALA A 60 1.17 -37.06 -16.80
N ASP A 61 0.14 -36.26 -16.54
CA ASP A 61 -0.38 -36.05 -15.19
C ASP A 61 -1.68 -36.83 -14.97
N GLU A 62 -1.86 -37.38 -13.77
CA GLU A 62 -3.11 -38.00 -13.33
C GLU A 62 -4.21 -36.96 -13.08
N GLY A 63 -5.41 -37.23 -13.59
CA GLY A 63 -6.59 -36.38 -13.56
C GLY A 63 -7.70 -36.99 -12.72
N ILE A 64 -7.57 -36.95 -11.40
CA ILE A 64 -8.70 -37.19 -10.48
C ILE A 64 -9.37 -35.84 -10.19
N SER A 65 -10.69 -35.84 -10.20
CA SER A 65 -11.59 -34.73 -9.86
C SER A 65 -11.05 -33.82 -8.73
N GLY A 66 -10.64 -32.60 -9.12
CA GLY A 66 -10.86 -31.39 -8.33
C GLY A 66 -10.11 -31.15 -7.01
N THR A 67 -9.16 -31.97 -6.55
CA THR A 67 -8.62 -31.76 -5.17
C THR A 67 -7.11 -31.89 -4.91
N LYS A 68 -6.24 -32.16 -5.90
CA LYS A 68 -4.78 -32.01 -5.70
C LYS A 68 -4.08 -31.24 -6.82
N ASP A 69 -3.28 -30.26 -6.40
CA ASP A 69 -2.73 -29.17 -7.22
C ASP A 69 -1.38 -29.46 -7.89
N SER A 70 -0.78 -30.63 -7.65
CA SER A 70 0.51 -30.96 -8.24
C SER A 70 0.34 -31.48 -9.65
N ARG A 71 0.81 -30.72 -10.65
CA ARG A 71 1.03 -31.15 -12.04
C ARG A 71 2.53 -31.35 -12.29
N PRO A 72 3.18 -32.32 -11.63
CA PRO A 72 4.63 -32.46 -11.67
C PRO A 72 5.14 -32.68 -13.10
N GLU A 73 4.43 -33.43 -13.94
CA GLU A 73 4.88 -33.73 -15.30
C GLU A 73 4.69 -32.53 -16.23
N PHE A 74 3.62 -31.75 -16.06
CA PHE A 74 3.49 -30.47 -16.75
C PHE A 74 4.60 -29.49 -16.34
N GLN A 75 4.96 -29.41 -15.06
CA GLN A 75 6.07 -28.55 -14.63
C GLN A 75 7.42 -29.04 -15.18
N ARG A 76 7.63 -30.37 -15.25
CA ARG A 76 8.81 -30.97 -15.86
C ARG A 76 8.89 -30.64 -17.36
N LEU A 77 7.78 -30.75 -18.09
CA LEU A 77 7.66 -30.33 -19.49
C LEU A 77 8.09 -28.87 -19.67
N LEU A 78 7.54 -27.95 -18.88
CA LEU A 78 7.90 -26.53 -18.97
C LEU A 78 9.38 -26.27 -18.64
N ALA A 79 9.96 -27.01 -17.69
CA ALA A 79 11.38 -26.91 -17.38
C ALA A 79 12.25 -27.39 -18.56
N ASP A 80 11.86 -28.46 -19.23
CA ASP A 80 12.57 -28.97 -20.41
C ASP A 80 12.39 -28.07 -21.64
N CYS A 81 11.22 -27.45 -21.81
CA CYS A 81 11.00 -26.36 -22.74
C CYS A 81 11.93 -25.16 -22.48
N ARG A 82 12.05 -24.69 -21.23
CA ARG A 82 12.95 -23.59 -20.85
C ARG A 82 14.42 -23.90 -21.12
N LYS A 83 14.82 -25.17 -21.00
CA LYS A 83 16.16 -25.66 -21.36
C LYS A 83 16.35 -25.84 -22.87
N LYS A 84 15.37 -25.46 -23.69
CA LYS A 84 15.34 -25.64 -25.15
C LYS A 84 15.59 -27.09 -25.56
N ARG A 85 15.03 -28.05 -24.83
CA ARG A 85 15.07 -29.49 -25.18
C ARG A 85 13.89 -29.93 -26.06
N ILE A 86 12.91 -29.04 -26.22
CA ILE A 86 11.64 -29.28 -26.91
C ILE A 86 11.37 -28.07 -27.80
N ASP A 87 10.99 -28.30 -29.05
CA ASP A 87 10.64 -27.29 -30.04
C ASP A 87 9.14 -27.30 -30.39
N LEU A 88 8.45 -28.42 -30.12
CA LEU A 88 7.01 -28.59 -30.31
C LEU A 88 6.41 -29.41 -29.17
N VAL A 89 5.32 -28.91 -28.60
CA VAL A 89 4.49 -29.63 -27.63
C VAL A 89 3.17 -30.02 -28.29
N ILE A 90 2.81 -31.29 -28.24
CA ILE A 90 1.51 -31.80 -28.71
C ILE A 90 0.62 -32.06 -27.50
N THR A 91 -0.64 -31.64 -27.58
CA THR A 91 -1.65 -31.90 -26.54
C THR A 91 -3.02 -32.11 -27.19
N LYS A 92 -3.84 -32.96 -26.58
CA LYS A 92 -5.12 -33.36 -27.17
C LYS A 92 -6.07 -32.20 -27.41
N SER A 93 -6.18 -31.28 -26.45
CA SER A 93 -7.03 -30.10 -26.55
C SER A 93 -6.58 -28.98 -25.61
N ILE A 94 -7.09 -27.78 -25.85
CA ILE A 94 -6.89 -26.61 -24.99
C ILE A 94 -7.22 -26.90 -23.52
N THR A 95 -8.38 -27.52 -23.28
CA THR A 95 -8.88 -27.87 -21.94
C THR A 95 -8.03 -28.93 -21.20
N ARG A 96 -7.21 -29.70 -21.93
CA ARG A 96 -6.29 -30.67 -21.34
C ARG A 96 -4.97 -30.03 -20.93
N PHE A 97 -4.55 -28.97 -21.64
CA PHE A 97 -3.27 -28.30 -21.44
C PHE A 97 -3.23 -27.38 -20.21
N ALA A 98 -4.35 -26.73 -19.87
CA ALA A 98 -4.42 -25.84 -18.72
C ALA A 98 -5.77 -25.92 -18.00
N ARG A 99 -5.75 -25.69 -16.68
CA ARG A 99 -6.94 -25.79 -15.81
C ARG A 99 -7.80 -24.53 -15.81
N ASN A 100 -7.17 -23.37 -15.96
CA ASN A 100 -7.85 -22.09 -16.12
C ASN A 100 -7.23 -21.34 -17.29
N THR A 101 -8.02 -20.44 -17.85
CA THR A 101 -7.70 -19.74 -19.09
C THR A 101 -6.53 -18.77 -18.94
N VAL A 102 -6.30 -18.25 -17.73
CA VAL A 102 -5.14 -17.37 -17.44
C VAL A 102 -3.82 -18.15 -17.53
N THR A 103 -3.72 -19.28 -16.83
CA THR A 103 -2.54 -20.15 -16.85
C THR A 103 -2.25 -20.69 -18.25
N LEU A 104 -3.30 -20.98 -19.03
CA LEU A 104 -3.15 -21.33 -20.45
C LEU A 104 -2.44 -20.24 -21.24
N LEU A 105 -2.93 -19.01 -21.15
CA LEU A 105 -2.40 -17.86 -21.86
C LEU A 105 -0.96 -17.56 -21.47
N ASP A 106 -0.67 -17.54 -20.17
CA ASP A 106 0.68 -17.28 -19.68
C ASP A 106 1.66 -18.34 -20.17
N THR A 107 1.24 -19.62 -20.14
CA THR A 107 2.07 -20.73 -20.64
C THR A 107 2.31 -20.62 -22.15
N ILE A 108 1.27 -20.38 -22.95
CA ILE A 108 1.43 -20.26 -24.41
C ILE A 108 2.30 -19.05 -24.75
N ARG A 109 2.14 -17.92 -24.06
CA ARG A 109 2.98 -16.72 -24.25
C ARG A 109 4.44 -17.00 -23.90
N GLU A 110 4.70 -17.68 -22.78
CA GLU A 110 6.04 -18.10 -22.39
C GLU A 110 6.69 -18.99 -23.46
N LEU A 111 5.99 -20.05 -23.87
CA LEU A 111 6.49 -20.99 -24.89
C LEU A 111 6.72 -20.28 -26.24
N LYS A 112 5.83 -19.36 -26.62
CA LYS A 112 5.97 -18.53 -27.82
C LYS A 112 7.22 -17.63 -27.77
N LEU A 113 7.51 -17.01 -26.62
CA LEU A 113 8.74 -16.24 -26.42
C LEU A 113 10.01 -17.11 -26.51
N LEU A 114 9.90 -18.38 -26.13
CA LEU A 114 10.96 -19.38 -26.29
C LEU A 114 11.03 -19.97 -27.70
N ASN A 115 10.16 -19.55 -28.63
CA ASN A 115 10.00 -20.09 -29.97
C ASN A 115 9.63 -21.59 -30.00
N ILE A 116 8.83 -22.02 -29.02
CA ILE A 116 8.31 -23.38 -28.88
C ILE A 116 6.85 -23.36 -29.30
N ASP A 117 6.49 -24.23 -30.24
CA ASP A 117 5.11 -24.34 -30.70
C ASP A 117 4.29 -25.30 -29.82
N VAL A 118 3.00 -25.06 -29.74
CA VAL A 118 2.01 -25.91 -29.10
C VAL A 118 0.95 -26.26 -30.12
N LEU A 119 0.85 -27.55 -30.44
CA LEU A 119 -0.18 -28.13 -31.30
C LEU A 119 -1.31 -28.69 -30.43
N PHE A 120 -2.49 -28.10 -30.59
CA PHE A 120 -3.75 -28.61 -30.04
C PHE A 120 -4.44 -29.49 -31.08
N GLU A 121 -4.39 -30.82 -30.90
CA GLU A 121 -4.85 -31.78 -31.92
C GLU A 121 -6.34 -31.62 -32.25
N LYS A 122 -7.20 -31.53 -31.24
CA LYS A 122 -8.66 -31.44 -31.43
C LYS A 122 -9.06 -30.17 -32.16
N GLU A 123 -8.45 -29.06 -31.81
CA GLU A 123 -8.72 -27.77 -32.43
C GLU A 123 -7.95 -27.59 -33.76
N ASN A 124 -6.99 -28.46 -34.05
CA ASN A 124 -6.03 -28.35 -35.16
C ASN A 124 -5.36 -26.97 -35.19
N LEU A 125 -4.88 -26.52 -34.03
CA LEU A 125 -4.31 -25.18 -33.84
C LEU A 125 -2.85 -25.24 -33.41
N HIS A 126 -2.03 -24.47 -34.12
CA HIS A 126 -0.64 -24.18 -33.77
C HIS A 126 -0.54 -22.81 -33.11
N SER A 127 0.10 -22.73 -31.95
CA SER A 127 0.32 -21.48 -31.21
C SER A 127 1.21 -20.47 -31.93
N LEU A 128 2.16 -20.95 -32.77
CA LEU A 128 3.02 -20.13 -33.62
C LEU A 128 2.47 -19.93 -35.04
N GLY A 129 1.37 -20.62 -35.39
CA GLY A 129 0.76 -20.54 -36.71
C GLY A 129 -0.02 -19.24 -36.96
N ALA A 130 -0.48 -19.04 -38.21
CA ALA A 130 -1.20 -17.84 -38.64
C ALA A 130 -2.45 -17.51 -37.79
N ASN A 131 -3.12 -18.53 -37.25
CA ASN A 131 -4.32 -18.40 -36.41
C ASN A 131 -4.02 -18.39 -34.90
N GLY A 132 -2.76 -18.54 -34.49
CA GLY A 132 -2.36 -18.61 -33.09
C GLY A 132 -2.67 -17.33 -32.31
N GLU A 133 -2.51 -16.16 -32.94
CA GLU A 133 -2.80 -14.86 -32.32
C GLU A 133 -4.30 -14.63 -32.09
N LEU A 134 -5.14 -15.09 -33.03
CA LEU A 134 -6.59 -15.04 -32.92
C LEU A 134 -7.07 -15.94 -31.77
N MET A 135 -6.53 -17.16 -31.67
CA MET A 135 -6.80 -18.08 -30.57
C MET A 135 -6.41 -17.46 -29.23
N LEU A 136 -5.21 -16.89 -29.13
CA LEU A 136 -4.74 -16.21 -27.91
C LEU A 136 -5.64 -15.04 -27.51
N THR A 137 -6.12 -14.27 -28.48
CA THR A 137 -7.04 -13.15 -28.25
C THR A 137 -8.38 -13.65 -27.69
N LEU A 138 -8.97 -14.69 -28.29
CA LEU A 138 -10.23 -15.26 -27.83
C LEU A 138 -10.12 -15.86 -26.43
N LEU A 139 -9.03 -16.58 -26.16
CA LEU A 139 -8.73 -17.11 -24.84
C LEU A 139 -8.54 -15.98 -23.82
N ALA A 140 -7.88 -14.89 -24.19
CA ALA A 140 -7.73 -13.73 -23.31
C ALA A 140 -9.05 -13.09 -22.95
N MET A 141 -9.96 -12.92 -23.92
CA MET A 141 -11.31 -12.43 -23.67
C MET A 141 -12.09 -13.35 -22.73
N TYR A 142 -12.01 -14.66 -22.93
CA TYR A 142 -12.70 -15.63 -22.07
C TYR A 142 -12.14 -15.63 -20.64
N ALA A 143 -10.82 -15.60 -20.49
CA ALA A 143 -10.16 -15.51 -19.19
C ALA A 143 -10.60 -14.26 -18.42
N GLU A 144 -10.74 -13.14 -19.13
CA GLU A 144 -11.21 -11.91 -18.54
C GLU A 144 -12.67 -11.99 -18.07
N GLU A 145 -13.54 -12.58 -18.89
CA GLU A 145 -14.94 -12.79 -18.53
C GLU A 145 -15.10 -13.71 -17.31
N GLU A 146 -14.29 -14.77 -17.24
CA GLU A 146 -14.25 -15.68 -16.09
C GLU A 146 -13.82 -14.95 -14.81
N ALA A 147 -12.78 -14.12 -14.88
CA ALA A 147 -12.32 -13.31 -13.76
C ALA A 147 -13.38 -12.28 -13.31
N ARG A 148 -14.06 -11.63 -14.26
CA ARG A 148 -15.17 -10.72 -13.99
C ARG A 148 -16.34 -11.45 -13.30
N SER A 149 -16.77 -12.58 -13.87
CA SER A 149 -17.86 -13.40 -13.35
C SER A 149 -17.57 -13.93 -11.94
N ALA A 150 -16.37 -14.44 -11.69
CA ALA A 150 -15.94 -14.87 -10.35
C ALA A 150 -15.97 -13.72 -9.33
N SER A 151 -15.53 -12.53 -9.72
CA SER A 151 -15.62 -11.33 -8.88
C SER A 151 -17.06 -10.94 -8.58
N GLU A 152 -17.95 -10.93 -9.58
CA GLU A 152 -19.37 -10.63 -9.38
C GLU A 152 -20.06 -11.65 -8.48
N ASN A 153 -19.77 -12.94 -8.64
CA ASN A 153 -20.27 -13.99 -7.75
C ASN A 153 -19.80 -13.79 -6.30
N GLN A 154 -18.54 -13.40 -6.10
CA GLN A 154 -18.03 -13.07 -4.77
C GLN A 154 -18.72 -11.82 -4.19
N LYS A 155 -18.89 -10.76 -4.97
CA LYS A 155 -19.63 -9.55 -4.56
C LYS A 155 -21.07 -9.88 -4.17
N TRP A 156 -21.75 -10.71 -4.96
CA TRP A 156 -23.11 -11.16 -4.70
C TRP A 156 -23.19 -11.97 -3.39
N ARG A 157 -22.27 -12.91 -3.18
CA ARG A 157 -22.17 -13.68 -1.92
C ARG A 157 -21.97 -12.76 -0.71
N ILE A 158 -21.07 -11.79 -0.82
CA ILE A 158 -20.81 -10.81 0.24
C ILE A 158 -22.04 -9.94 0.50
N GLN A 159 -22.74 -9.52 -0.56
CA GLN A 159 -23.98 -8.77 -0.46
C GLN A 159 -25.04 -9.55 0.29
N LYS A 160 -25.22 -10.85 -0.03
CA LYS A 160 -26.15 -11.73 0.67
C LYS A 160 -25.82 -11.89 2.15
N MET A 161 -24.54 -12.08 2.49
CA MET A 161 -24.13 -12.08 3.89
C MET A 161 -24.46 -10.75 4.59
N PHE A 162 -24.27 -9.61 3.92
CA PHE A 162 -24.62 -8.31 4.49
C PHE A 162 -26.12 -8.12 4.67
N GLU A 163 -26.94 -8.60 3.74
CA GLU A 163 -28.42 -8.63 3.86
C GLU A 163 -28.86 -9.48 5.06
N GLU A 164 -28.15 -10.57 5.36
CA GLU A 164 -28.34 -11.41 6.55
C GLU A 164 -27.74 -10.82 7.83
N GLY A 165 -27.12 -9.64 7.78
CA GLY A 165 -26.46 -9.01 8.92
C GLY A 165 -25.11 -9.65 9.32
N ARG A 166 -24.54 -10.49 8.46
CA ARG A 166 -23.28 -11.23 8.71
C ARG A 166 -22.08 -10.54 8.04
N PRO A 167 -20.95 -10.37 8.74
CA PRO A 167 -19.77 -9.76 8.16
C PRO A 167 -18.93 -10.77 7.37
N ASN A 168 -18.37 -10.34 6.24
CA ASN A 168 -17.42 -11.15 5.44
C ASN A 168 -16.03 -11.28 6.09
N THR A 169 -15.64 -10.33 6.94
CA THR A 169 -14.34 -10.32 7.65
C THR A 169 -14.53 -9.79 9.07
N GLY A 170 -13.70 -10.21 10.02
CA GLY A 170 -13.95 -9.85 11.42
C GLY A 170 -12.77 -9.96 12.39
N ARG A 171 -11.53 -9.78 11.94
CA ARG A 171 -10.39 -9.63 12.86
C ARG A 171 -10.18 -8.16 13.23
N MET A 172 -10.34 -7.83 14.51
CA MET A 172 -10.05 -6.51 15.08
C MET A 172 -9.61 -6.67 16.53
N LEU A 173 -8.96 -5.67 17.14
CA LEU A 173 -8.50 -5.79 18.53
C LEU A 173 -9.69 -6.15 19.42
N GLY A 174 -9.59 -7.21 20.22
CA GLY A 174 -10.68 -7.65 21.08
C GLY A 174 -11.66 -8.62 20.42
N TYR A 175 -11.59 -8.84 19.09
CA TYR A 175 -12.51 -9.73 18.38
C TYR A 175 -11.85 -10.56 17.26
N CYS A 176 -12.44 -11.73 17.02
CA CYS A 176 -12.22 -12.53 15.82
C CYS A 176 -13.56 -12.98 15.23
N LEU A 177 -13.56 -13.36 13.94
CA LEU A 177 -14.73 -13.96 13.31
C LEU A 177 -14.70 -15.47 13.54
N LYS A 178 -15.71 -16.03 14.21
CA LYS A 178 -15.93 -17.47 14.32
C LYS A 178 -17.37 -17.77 13.92
N ASP A 179 -17.56 -18.76 13.05
CA ASP A 179 -18.89 -19.18 12.56
C ASP A 179 -19.75 -18.05 11.97
N GLY A 180 -19.12 -17.00 11.45
CA GLY A 180 -19.80 -15.83 10.90
C GLY A 180 -20.25 -14.79 11.93
N GLN A 181 -19.87 -14.93 13.20
CA GLN A 181 -20.12 -13.96 14.26
C GLN A 181 -18.83 -13.45 14.90
N LEU A 182 -18.84 -12.19 15.34
CA LEU A 182 -17.72 -11.59 16.07
C LEU A 182 -17.68 -12.13 17.49
N THR A 183 -16.62 -12.83 17.84
CA THR A 183 -16.39 -13.41 19.16
C THR A 183 -15.27 -12.68 19.88
N ILE A 184 -15.48 -12.39 21.18
CA ILE A 184 -14.50 -11.68 22.01
C ILE A 184 -13.22 -12.50 22.20
N ILE A 185 -12.08 -11.82 22.13
CA ILE A 185 -10.78 -12.31 22.60
C ILE A 185 -10.50 -11.64 23.95
N PRO A 186 -10.64 -12.35 25.09
CA PRO A 186 -10.68 -11.72 26.41
C PRO A 186 -9.47 -10.82 26.72
N LYS A 187 -8.24 -11.32 26.48
CA LYS A 187 -7.00 -10.56 26.71
C LYS A 187 -6.92 -9.27 25.89
N GLU A 188 -7.44 -9.28 24.66
CA GLU A 188 -7.43 -8.08 23.82
C GLU A 188 -8.57 -7.12 24.17
N ALA A 189 -9.71 -7.64 24.65
CA ALA A 189 -10.82 -6.83 25.11
C ALA A 189 -10.44 -5.96 26.32
N GLU A 190 -9.59 -6.46 27.22
CA GLU A 190 -9.02 -5.67 28.32
C GLU A 190 -8.24 -4.45 27.81
N ILE A 191 -7.45 -4.62 26.74
CA ILE A 191 -6.71 -3.52 26.12
C ILE A 191 -7.68 -2.47 25.56
N VAL A 192 -8.77 -2.90 24.92
CA VAL A 192 -9.80 -2.00 24.41
C VAL A 192 -10.42 -1.20 25.57
N ARG A 193 -10.84 -1.85 26.66
CA ARG A 193 -11.41 -1.17 27.83
C ARG A 193 -10.46 -0.15 28.41
N MET A 194 -9.20 -0.52 28.61
CA MET A 194 -8.14 0.39 29.07
C MET A 194 -7.98 1.62 28.15
N ILE A 195 -8.07 1.44 26.82
CA ILE A 195 -7.98 2.57 25.87
C ILE A 195 -9.14 3.55 26.07
N PHE A 196 -10.36 3.05 26.27
CA PHE A 196 -11.53 3.91 26.52
C PHE A 196 -11.41 4.61 27.87
N ASP A 197 -11.00 3.90 28.93
CA ASP A 197 -10.81 4.46 30.27
C ASP A 197 -9.73 5.53 30.29
N ASP A 198 -8.56 5.26 29.70
CA ASP A 198 -7.47 6.23 29.58
C ASP A 198 -7.93 7.47 28.82
N TYR A 199 -8.68 7.31 27.73
CA TYR A 199 -9.17 8.44 26.95
C TYR A 199 -10.16 9.31 27.74
N LEU A 200 -11.12 8.68 28.42
CA LEU A 200 -12.12 9.34 29.25
C LEU A 200 -11.53 9.97 30.53
N SER A 201 -10.41 9.44 31.04
CA SER A 201 -9.64 10.05 32.14
C SER A 201 -8.94 11.36 31.75
N GLY A 202 -8.98 11.73 30.46
CA GLY A 202 -8.37 12.96 29.95
C GLY A 202 -7.09 12.73 29.13
N MET A 203 -6.61 11.49 29.01
CA MET A 203 -5.40 11.21 28.23
C MET A 203 -5.59 11.53 26.74
N GLY A 204 -4.56 12.08 26.10
CA GLY A 204 -4.54 12.31 24.65
C GLY A 204 -4.29 11.02 23.87
N ARG A 205 -4.86 10.88 22.67
CA ARG A 205 -4.65 9.70 21.79
C ARG A 205 -3.18 9.35 21.56
N LEU A 206 -2.31 10.36 21.41
CA LEU A 206 -0.86 10.16 21.27
C LEU A 206 -0.21 9.66 22.55
N ALA A 207 -0.66 10.13 23.72
CA ALA A 207 -0.17 9.67 25.00
C ALA A 207 -0.58 8.21 25.27
N ILE A 208 -1.82 7.83 24.92
CA ILE A 208 -2.29 6.43 24.99
C ILE A 208 -1.42 5.54 24.10
N ALA A 209 -1.18 5.94 22.85
CA ALA A 209 -0.30 5.18 21.95
C ALA A 209 1.12 5.01 22.52
N LYS A 210 1.70 6.07 23.10
CA LYS A 210 3.01 5.99 23.77
C LYS A 210 3.00 5.09 24.99
N LYS A 211 1.95 5.13 25.81
CA LYS A 211 1.76 4.25 26.97
C LYS A 211 1.78 2.79 26.51
N LEU A 212 0.94 2.43 25.54
CA LEU A 212 0.86 1.07 24.98
C LEU A 212 2.19 0.56 24.43
N ASN A 213 2.93 1.43 23.71
CA ASN A 213 4.27 1.08 23.21
C ASN A 213 5.29 0.89 24.34
N ALA A 214 5.21 1.69 25.42
CA ALA A 214 6.12 1.59 26.55
C ALA A 214 5.91 0.30 27.36
N ILE A 215 4.67 -0.21 27.41
CA ILE A 215 4.34 -1.49 28.05
C ILE A 215 4.36 -2.68 27.07
N HIS A 216 4.89 -2.50 25.86
CA HIS A 216 5.04 -3.55 24.84
C HIS A 216 3.75 -4.33 24.51
N VAL A 217 2.62 -3.63 24.43
CA VAL A 217 1.36 -4.24 23.99
C VAL A 217 1.36 -4.42 22.47
N PRO A 218 1.23 -5.64 21.94
CA PRO A 218 1.23 -5.86 20.50
C PRO A 218 -0.07 -5.36 19.86
N THR A 219 0.02 -4.83 18.64
CA THR A 219 -1.16 -4.57 17.80
C THR A 219 -1.73 -5.88 17.24
N VAL A 220 -2.93 -5.83 16.66
CA VAL A 220 -3.60 -6.98 15.98
C VAL A 220 -2.71 -7.71 14.97
N ARG A 221 -1.75 -7.01 14.34
CA ARG A 221 -0.82 -7.56 13.35
C ARG A 221 0.49 -8.08 13.96
N GLY A 222 0.62 -8.07 15.29
CA GLY A 222 1.83 -8.47 16.00
C GLY A 222 2.95 -7.42 15.96
N CYS A 223 2.64 -6.15 15.65
CA CYS A 223 3.63 -5.07 15.65
C CYS A 223 3.52 -4.21 16.92
N ASP A 224 4.66 -3.77 17.45
CA ASP A 224 4.76 -2.91 18.65
C ASP A 224 4.87 -1.41 18.30
N ASP A 225 4.02 -0.95 17.38
CA ASP A 225 4.01 0.45 16.91
C ASP A 225 2.58 1.01 16.92
N TRP A 226 2.07 1.25 18.12
CA TRP A 226 0.85 2.02 18.32
C TRP A 226 1.03 3.45 17.84
N ARG A 227 0.10 3.89 16.99
CA ARG A 227 0.05 5.24 16.45
C ARG A 227 -1.24 5.91 16.88
N GLU A 228 -1.24 7.25 16.91
CA GLU A 228 -2.42 8.05 17.24
C GLU A 228 -3.64 7.66 16.39
N GLY A 229 -3.43 7.40 15.09
CA GLY A 229 -4.49 6.99 14.17
C GLY A 229 -5.10 5.62 14.49
N SER A 230 -4.35 4.71 15.11
CA SER A 230 -4.87 3.41 15.57
C SER A 230 -5.83 3.60 16.74
N ILE A 231 -5.46 4.45 17.72
CA ILE A 231 -6.31 4.81 18.86
C ILE A 231 -7.57 5.52 18.38
N TYR A 232 -7.44 6.46 17.44
CA TYR A 232 -8.59 7.12 16.82
C TYR A 232 -9.59 6.11 16.22
N ARG A 233 -9.10 5.15 15.43
CA ARG A 233 -9.96 4.11 14.83
C ARG A 233 -10.65 3.25 15.87
N ILE A 234 -9.99 2.94 16.99
CA ILE A 234 -10.59 2.15 18.07
C ILE A 234 -11.72 2.94 18.72
N LEU A 235 -11.46 4.19 19.10
CA LEU A 235 -12.42 5.06 19.77
C LEU A 235 -13.65 5.37 18.92
N HIS A 236 -13.60 5.25 17.58
CA HIS A 236 -14.71 5.57 16.67
C HIS A 236 -15.32 4.33 16.01
N ASN A 237 -14.93 3.12 16.41
CA ASN A 237 -15.47 1.91 15.84
C ASN A 237 -16.69 1.45 16.64
N GLU A 238 -17.89 1.57 16.05
CA GLU A 238 -19.16 1.16 16.65
C GLU A 238 -19.18 -0.31 17.07
N LYS A 239 -18.36 -1.15 16.43
CA LYS A 239 -18.33 -2.58 16.76
C LYS A 239 -18.02 -2.88 18.22
N TYR A 240 -17.33 -1.98 18.93
CA TYR A 240 -17.08 -2.22 20.34
C TYR A 240 -18.34 -2.17 21.21
N THR A 241 -19.43 -1.55 20.74
CA THR A 241 -20.73 -1.49 21.44
C THR A 241 -21.65 -2.67 21.15
N GLY A 242 -21.19 -3.67 20.37
CA GLY A 242 -22.00 -4.79 19.92
C GLY A 242 -22.83 -4.50 18.66
N ASP A 243 -22.89 -3.25 18.20
CA ASP A 243 -23.55 -2.86 16.97
C ASP A 243 -22.59 -2.97 15.77
N MET A 244 -23.10 -3.04 14.55
CA MET A 244 -22.24 -3.15 13.38
C MET A 244 -22.83 -2.46 12.15
N ILE A 245 -22.00 -1.68 11.46
CA ILE A 245 -22.33 -1.17 10.12
C ILE A 245 -21.57 -1.98 9.07
N LEU A 246 -22.32 -2.63 8.18
CA LEU A 246 -21.82 -3.42 7.05
C LEU A 246 -21.74 -2.57 5.78
N GLN A 247 -20.92 -3.04 4.84
CA GLN A 247 -20.72 -2.40 3.52
C GLN A 247 -20.23 -0.94 3.59
N LYS A 248 -19.38 -0.62 4.58
CA LYS A 248 -18.67 0.69 4.64
C LYS A 248 -17.73 0.93 3.46
N THR A 249 -17.30 -0.14 2.80
CA THR A 249 -16.43 -0.12 1.63
C THR A 249 -16.89 -1.16 0.62
N TYR A 250 -16.58 -0.95 -0.65
CA TYR A 250 -16.79 -1.94 -1.71
C TYR A 250 -15.62 -1.90 -2.71
N VAL A 251 -15.52 -2.93 -3.56
CA VAL A 251 -14.57 -2.94 -4.68
C VAL A 251 -15.34 -2.54 -5.93
N GLU A 252 -14.92 -1.45 -6.56
CA GLU A 252 -15.56 -0.92 -7.77
C GLU A 252 -15.20 -1.77 -8.99
N ASP A 253 -13.91 -1.94 -9.24
CA ASP A 253 -13.37 -2.66 -10.39
C ASP A 253 -12.64 -3.95 -9.99
N PHE A 254 -13.00 -5.04 -10.67
CA PHE A 254 -12.44 -6.39 -10.44
C PHE A 254 -10.97 -6.50 -10.85
N ARG A 255 -10.51 -5.67 -11.80
CA ARG A 255 -9.12 -5.65 -12.28
C ARG A 255 -8.21 -4.95 -11.26
N THR A 256 -8.54 -3.73 -10.85
CA THR A 256 -7.74 -2.98 -9.86
C THR A 256 -7.88 -3.49 -8.42
N LYS A 257 -9.00 -4.16 -8.11
CA LYS A 257 -9.34 -4.67 -6.75
C LYS A 257 -9.26 -3.59 -5.66
N LYS A 258 -9.36 -2.32 -6.05
CA LYS A 258 -9.22 -1.19 -5.14
C LYS A 258 -10.49 -1.03 -4.31
N GLY A 259 -10.34 -1.14 -2.99
CA GLY A 259 -11.41 -0.83 -2.05
C GLY A 259 -11.67 0.68 -2.00
N VAL A 260 -12.93 1.07 -2.19
CA VAL A 260 -13.41 2.45 -2.06
C VAL A 260 -14.37 2.59 -0.88
N ILE A 261 -14.40 3.77 -0.28
CA ILE A 261 -15.34 4.07 0.81
C ILE A 261 -16.73 4.25 0.20
N ASN A 262 -17.71 3.54 0.74
CA ASN A 262 -19.11 3.70 0.38
C ASN A 262 -19.66 4.99 0.99
N ARG A 263 -20.00 5.98 0.16
CA ARG A 263 -20.64 7.25 0.53
C ARG A 263 -22.13 7.28 0.19
N GLY A 264 -22.67 6.22 -0.39
CA GLY A 264 -24.08 6.08 -0.76
C GLY A 264 -24.29 5.30 -2.07
N GLU A 265 -23.22 4.92 -2.75
CA GLU A 265 -23.23 4.20 -4.03
C GLU A 265 -23.77 2.77 -3.87
N LYS A 266 -23.64 2.19 -2.67
CA LYS A 266 -24.19 0.88 -2.31
C LYS A 266 -24.98 0.98 -1.01
N ARG A 267 -25.93 0.07 -0.83
CA ARG A 267 -26.68 -0.06 0.44
C ARG A 267 -25.70 -0.29 1.60
N LYS A 268 -26.03 0.24 2.77
CA LYS A 268 -25.36 -0.07 4.03
C LYS A 268 -26.37 -0.71 4.95
N TYR A 269 -25.90 -1.63 5.78
CA TYR A 269 -26.75 -2.34 6.73
C TYR A 269 -26.27 -2.01 8.12
N PHE A 270 -27.16 -1.53 8.97
CA PHE A 270 -26.91 -1.36 10.39
C PHE A 270 -27.53 -2.54 11.12
N VAL A 271 -26.73 -3.23 11.92
CA VAL A 271 -27.12 -4.43 12.66
C VAL A 271 -26.91 -4.14 14.14
N GLU A 272 -28.00 -3.96 14.86
CA GLU A 272 -27.97 -3.73 16.31
C GLU A 272 -27.71 -5.04 17.05
N ASN A 273 -26.97 -4.97 18.16
CA ASN A 273 -26.71 -6.11 19.04
C ASN A 273 -26.20 -7.37 18.31
N SER A 274 -25.44 -7.17 17.24
CA SER A 274 -24.90 -8.23 16.38
C SER A 274 -23.95 -9.19 17.09
N HIS A 275 -23.29 -8.75 18.15
CA HIS A 275 -22.34 -9.53 18.93
C HIS A 275 -22.16 -8.97 20.34
N GLU A 276 -21.50 -9.73 21.21
CA GLU A 276 -21.20 -9.29 22.58
C GLU A 276 -20.33 -8.02 22.59
N ALA A 277 -20.78 -7.02 23.34
CA ALA A 277 -20.12 -5.72 23.42
C ALA A 277 -18.92 -5.75 24.39
N ILE A 278 -17.79 -5.15 24.00
CA ILE A 278 -16.64 -4.97 24.90
C ILE A 278 -16.84 -3.75 25.81
N ILE A 279 -17.51 -2.72 25.30
CA ILE A 279 -17.87 -1.48 26.02
C ILE A 279 -19.38 -1.24 25.92
N SER A 280 -19.96 -0.57 26.90
CA SER A 280 -21.35 -0.13 26.81
C SER A 280 -21.53 1.01 25.79
N LYS A 281 -22.75 1.15 25.25
CA LYS A 281 -23.13 2.28 24.39
C LYS A 281 -22.86 3.62 25.08
N GLU A 282 -23.14 3.71 26.39
CA GLU A 282 -22.89 4.89 27.21
C GLU A 282 -21.40 5.29 27.23
N ILE A 283 -20.48 4.33 27.43
CA ILE A 283 -19.03 4.60 27.42
C ILE A 283 -18.60 5.12 26.04
N PHE A 284 -19.12 4.53 24.97
CA PHE A 284 -18.81 4.93 23.60
C PHE A 284 -19.31 6.34 23.29
N GLU A 285 -20.55 6.65 23.68
CA GLU A 285 -21.16 7.98 23.52
C GLU A 285 -20.38 9.05 24.29
N ARG A 286 -19.98 8.77 25.53
CA ARG A 286 -19.10 9.65 26.32
C ARG A 286 -17.77 9.90 25.61
N ALA A 287 -17.19 8.87 24.98
CA ALA A 287 -15.95 9.03 24.22
C ALA A 287 -16.15 9.88 22.96
N GLN A 288 -17.27 9.73 22.24
CA GLN A 288 -17.60 10.59 21.10
C GLN A 288 -17.82 12.05 21.53
N ALA A 289 -18.56 12.27 22.61
CA ALA A 289 -18.80 13.61 23.15
C ALA A 289 -17.48 14.29 23.58
N GLU A 290 -16.57 13.56 24.22
CA GLU A 290 -15.25 14.06 24.56
C GLU A 290 -14.41 14.38 23.31
N ALA A 291 -14.51 13.57 22.24
CA ALA A 291 -13.85 13.84 20.98
C ALA A 291 -14.36 15.13 20.32
N GLU A 292 -15.67 15.33 20.26
CA GLU A 292 -16.26 16.57 19.73
C GLU A 292 -15.94 17.78 20.61
N ARG A 293 -15.96 17.65 21.95
CA ARG A 293 -15.51 18.71 22.87
C ARG A 293 -14.07 19.14 22.59
N ARG A 294 -13.16 18.17 22.43
CA ARG A 294 -11.74 18.46 22.12
C ARG A 294 -11.60 19.13 20.76
N LYS A 295 -12.35 18.68 19.76
CA LYS A 295 -12.36 19.25 18.42
C LYS A 295 -12.90 20.68 18.40
N ALA A 296 -13.97 20.98 19.13
CA ALA A 296 -14.54 22.32 19.26
C ALA A 296 -13.58 23.33 19.92
N LYS A 297 -12.69 22.87 20.82
CA LYS A 297 -11.62 23.71 21.38
C LYS A 297 -10.54 24.08 20.36
N ILE A 298 -10.40 23.35 19.26
CA ILE A 298 -9.42 23.65 18.21
C ILE A 298 -10.01 24.75 17.32
N LYS A 299 -9.62 26.00 17.58
CA LYS A 299 -9.81 27.10 16.63
C LYS A 299 -8.89 26.89 15.42
N LEU A 300 -9.37 26.16 14.42
CA LEU A 300 -8.70 26.08 13.13
C LEU A 300 -8.98 27.39 12.37
N PRO A 301 -7.96 28.12 11.90
CA PRO A 301 -8.21 29.21 10.96
C PRO A 301 -8.86 28.65 9.69
N GLU A 302 -9.88 29.33 9.16
CA GLU A 302 -10.67 28.92 7.97
C GLU A 302 -9.80 28.55 6.76
N LYS A 303 -8.61 29.16 6.68
CA LYS A 303 -7.58 28.83 5.70
C LYS A 303 -6.28 28.55 6.44
N ARG A 304 -5.61 27.44 6.12
CA ARG A 304 -4.18 27.32 6.43
C ARG A 304 -3.50 28.46 5.68
N MET A 305 -3.11 29.53 6.37
CA MET A 305 -2.28 30.58 5.79
C MET A 305 -0.98 29.92 5.31
N LYS A 306 -0.88 29.71 4.00
CA LYS A 306 0.40 29.39 3.36
C LYS A 306 1.24 30.65 3.48
N THR A 307 2.25 30.61 4.33
CA THR A 307 3.26 31.67 4.40
C THR A 307 4.32 31.43 3.34
N ILE A 308 5.10 32.46 3.02
CA ILE A 308 6.11 32.47 1.95
C ILE A 308 7.08 31.28 1.96
N PHE A 309 7.43 30.71 3.13
CA PHE A 309 8.34 29.55 3.21
C PHE A 309 7.65 28.17 3.28
N THR A 310 6.32 28.10 3.12
CA THR A 310 5.58 26.84 3.32
C THR A 310 5.97 25.82 2.27
N GLY A 311 6.61 24.72 2.72
CA GLY A 311 7.07 23.64 1.85
C GLY A 311 8.46 23.83 1.27
N MET A 312 9.13 24.96 1.51
CA MET A 312 10.47 25.25 0.97
C MET A 312 11.61 24.79 1.89
N LEU A 313 11.37 24.75 3.20
CA LEU A 313 12.41 24.43 4.19
C LEU A 313 12.54 22.92 4.38
N ILE A 314 13.71 22.35 4.10
CA ILE A 314 14.01 20.92 4.23
C ILE A 314 15.05 20.70 5.32
N CYS A 315 14.81 19.74 6.23
CA CYS A 315 15.75 19.40 7.28
C CYS A 315 16.89 18.53 6.76
N ALA A 316 18.13 19.00 6.84
CA ALA A 316 19.32 18.21 6.49
C ALA A 316 19.46 16.95 7.35
N CYS A 317 18.98 16.97 8.59
CA CYS A 317 19.12 15.82 9.51
C CYS A 317 18.14 14.67 9.21
N CYS A 318 16.95 14.95 8.66
CA CYS A 318 15.91 13.92 8.52
C CYS A 318 15.12 13.96 7.21
N GLY A 319 15.46 14.86 6.28
CA GLY A 319 14.81 15.01 4.97
C GLY A 319 13.32 15.40 5.01
N LYS A 320 12.80 15.87 6.16
CA LYS A 320 11.40 16.30 6.29
C LYS A 320 11.31 17.82 6.35
N HIS A 321 10.18 18.35 5.88
CA HIS A 321 9.95 19.78 5.89
C HIS A 321 9.82 20.36 7.30
N PHE A 322 10.12 21.65 7.41
CA PHE A 322 9.76 22.45 8.57
C PHE A 322 8.30 22.91 8.46
N ASN A 323 7.63 23.04 9.60
CA ASN A 323 6.30 23.62 9.69
C ASN A 323 6.36 24.92 10.48
N ARG A 324 5.63 25.93 10.01
CA ARG A 324 5.41 27.16 10.77
C ARG A 324 4.56 26.90 11.99
N ARG A 325 5.01 27.43 13.13
CA ARG A 325 4.29 27.48 14.40
C ARG A 325 4.47 28.83 15.05
N VAL A 326 3.56 29.18 15.93
CA VAL A 326 3.75 30.31 16.85
C VAL A 326 4.27 29.73 18.15
N ALA A 327 5.55 29.94 18.43
CA ALA A 327 6.13 29.58 19.72
C ALA A 327 5.52 30.45 20.81
N ASN A 328 5.21 29.88 21.97
CA ASN A 328 4.55 30.56 23.09
C ASN A 328 3.21 31.24 22.71
N ALA A 329 2.43 30.62 21.81
CA ALA A 329 1.20 31.18 21.22
C ALA A 329 0.19 31.73 22.24
N SER A 330 0.11 31.14 23.43
CA SER A 330 -0.82 31.54 24.49
C SER A 330 -0.28 32.61 25.44
N THR A 331 0.86 33.24 25.10
CA THR A 331 1.53 34.23 25.96
C THR A 331 1.85 35.50 25.18
N LYS A 332 2.16 36.60 25.89
CA LYS A 332 2.65 37.84 25.29
C LYS A 332 3.96 37.70 24.49
N TYR A 333 4.65 36.56 24.60
CA TYR A 333 5.90 36.26 23.89
C TYR A 333 5.68 35.41 22.64
N ALA A 334 4.44 35.36 22.12
CA ALA A 334 4.08 34.65 20.89
C ALA A 334 4.96 35.11 19.72
N LYS A 335 5.77 34.21 19.16
CA LYS A 335 6.67 34.50 18.02
C LYS A 335 6.60 33.41 16.96
N PRO A 336 6.39 33.74 15.68
CA PRO A 336 6.44 32.76 14.60
C PRO A 336 7.83 32.16 14.44
N ALA A 337 7.86 30.84 14.26
CA ALA A 337 9.08 30.08 14.05
C ALA A 337 8.82 28.81 13.25
N TRP A 338 9.87 28.29 12.65
CA TRP A 338 9.87 27.10 11.82
C TRP A 338 10.50 25.94 12.58
N ILE A 339 9.78 24.83 12.67
CA ILE A 339 10.20 23.65 13.44
C ILE A 339 10.09 22.41 12.56
N CYS A 340 11.14 21.57 12.57
CA CYS A 340 11.17 20.31 11.86
C CYS A 340 9.97 19.40 12.23
N ALA A 341 9.28 18.86 11.22
CA ALA A 341 8.12 17.99 11.43
C ALA A 341 8.43 16.74 12.27
N THR A 342 9.61 16.14 12.09
CA THR A 342 10.04 14.94 12.82
C THR A 342 10.28 15.25 14.29
N PHE A 343 11.00 16.34 14.59
CA PHE A 343 11.20 16.80 15.97
C PHE A 343 9.86 17.08 16.66
N MET A 344 8.92 17.76 15.99
CA MET A 344 7.62 18.05 16.60
C MET A 344 6.80 16.79 16.90
N ARG A 345 6.76 15.82 15.98
CA ARG A 345 5.90 14.64 16.13
C ARG A 345 6.51 13.58 17.05
N LYS A 346 7.82 13.36 16.94
CA LYS A 346 8.52 12.25 17.60
C LYS A 346 9.49 12.69 18.70
N GLY A 347 9.84 13.98 18.76
CA GLY A 347 10.73 14.54 19.77
C GLY A 347 12.21 14.52 19.39
N LYS A 348 13.03 15.09 20.29
CA LYS A 348 14.49 15.31 20.14
C LYS A 348 15.29 14.06 19.79
N LYS A 349 14.85 12.88 20.25
CA LYS A 349 15.51 11.59 19.98
C LYS A 349 15.58 11.27 18.47
N TYR A 350 14.60 11.72 17.68
CA TYR A 350 14.46 11.34 16.27
C TYR A 350 14.95 12.42 15.29
N CYS A 351 15.01 13.67 15.73
CA CYS A 351 15.61 14.77 15.00
C CYS A 351 15.94 15.84 16.03
N ASN A 352 17.14 16.37 16.03
CA ASN A 352 17.59 17.38 16.98
C ASN A 352 17.89 18.73 16.30
N ASN A 353 17.33 18.95 15.11
CA ASN A 353 17.44 20.21 14.39
C ASN A 353 16.77 21.35 15.17
N ARG A 354 17.34 22.55 15.08
CA ARG A 354 16.95 23.73 15.85
C ARG A 354 15.72 24.38 15.25
N GLN A 355 14.97 25.07 16.11
CA GLN A 355 13.87 25.93 15.68
C GLN A 355 14.43 27.24 15.10
N ILE A 356 13.98 27.62 13.91
CA ILE A 356 14.44 28.83 13.22
C ILE A 356 13.38 29.93 13.40
N PRO A 357 13.70 31.07 14.04
CA PRO A 357 12.78 32.20 14.12
C PRO A 357 12.44 32.77 12.74
N GLU A 358 11.16 33.05 12.47
CA GLU A 358 10.72 33.52 11.15
C GLU A 358 11.37 34.84 10.74
N LYS A 359 11.57 35.76 11.69
CA LYS A 359 12.24 37.05 11.43
C LYS A 359 13.67 36.88 10.92
N ILE A 360 14.40 35.92 11.48
CA ILE A 360 15.78 35.62 11.06
C ILE A 360 15.77 35.04 9.65
N LEU A 361 14.85 34.10 9.39
CA LEU A 361 14.72 33.48 8.08
C LEU A 361 14.35 34.51 6.99
N ILE A 362 13.46 35.46 7.29
CA ILE A 362 13.14 36.58 6.39
C ILE A 362 14.38 37.43 6.12
N ALA A 363 15.10 37.85 7.17
CA ALA A 363 16.29 38.69 7.03
C ALA A 363 17.37 38.02 6.18
N LYS A 364 17.64 36.72 6.42
CA LYS A 364 18.62 35.95 5.64
C LYS A 364 18.18 35.71 4.20
N THR A 365 16.88 35.53 3.96
CA THR A 365 16.36 35.40 2.60
C THR A 365 16.49 36.71 1.83
N LYS A 366 16.24 37.87 2.46
CA LYS A 366 16.47 39.19 1.86
C LYS A 366 17.94 39.41 1.50
N GLU A 367 18.86 39.04 2.40
CA GLU A 367 20.31 39.13 2.19
C GLU A 367 20.76 38.28 1.00
N VAL A 368 20.32 37.02 0.92
CA VAL A 368 20.66 36.09 -0.17
C VAL A 368 20.12 36.55 -1.52
N LEU A 369 18.88 37.07 -1.56
CA LEU A 369 18.27 37.53 -2.80
C LEU A 369 18.66 38.98 -3.17
N GLY A 370 19.34 39.71 -2.29
CA GLY A 370 19.64 41.13 -2.48
C GLY A 370 18.40 42.03 -2.53
N LEU A 371 17.28 41.61 -1.91
CA LEU A 371 15.98 42.30 -2.01
C LEU A 371 15.66 43.11 -0.75
N PRO A 372 15.14 44.35 -0.88
CA PRO A 372 14.76 45.18 0.26
C PRO A 372 13.50 44.66 0.98
N SER A 373 12.58 44.03 0.25
CA SER A 373 11.35 43.43 0.77
C SER A 373 11.07 42.06 0.13
N LEU A 374 10.32 41.23 0.85
CA LEU A 374 9.77 39.95 0.35
C LEU A 374 8.24 40.02 0.24
N GLU A 375 7.67 41.21 0.34
CA GLU A 375 6.24 41.45 0.16
C GLU A 375 5.89 41.29 -1.34
N ASP A 376 4.81 40.58 -1.64
CA ASP A 376 4.29 40.31 -2.98
C ASP A 376 5.22 39.55 -3.95
N ILE A 377 6.24 38.86 -3.42
CA ILE A 377 7.15 38.00 -4.20
C ILE A 377 6.83 36.54 -3.95
N ASP A 378 6.71 35.73 -5.01
CA ASP A 378 6.73 34.27 -4.88
C ASP A 378 8.19 33.79 -4.83
N LEU A 379 8.64 33.40 -3.63
CA LEU A 379 10.01 32.91 -3.43
C LEU A 379 10.34 31.71 -4.32
N LYS A 380 9.33 30.96 -4.79
CA LYS A 380 9.52 29.82 -5.69
C LYS A 380 10.01 30.19 -7.07
N ASP A 381 9.88 31.45 -7.48
CA ASP A 381 10.43 31.93 -8.75
C ASP A 381 11.97 31.99 -8.69
N TYR A 382 12.55 32.11 -7.50
CA TYR A 382 13.98 32.28 -7.27
C TYR A 382 14.63 31.04 -6.63
N ILE A 383 13.96 30.45 -5.65
CA ILE A 383 14.51 29.42 -4.77
C ILE A 383 13.72 28.12 -4.94
N SER A 384 14.42 27.04 -5.25
CA SER A 384 13.83 25.70 -5.32
C SER A 384 13.59 25.12 -3.93
N GLU A 385 14.59 25.19 -3.05
CA GLU A 385 14.52 24.72 -1.67
C GLU A 385 15.52 25.43 -0.76
N ILE A 386 15.24 25.40 0.55
CA ILE A 386 16.12 25.91 1.59
C ILE A 386 16.46 24.76 2.53
N VAL A 387 17.69 24.26 2.44
CA VAL A 387 18.19 23.19 3.30
C VAL A 387 18.64 23.78 4.63
N CYS A 388 18.01 23.32 5.71
CA CYS A 388 18.26 23.75 7.08
C CYS A 388 19.09 22.70 7.81
N GLY A 389 20.34 23.00 8.12
CA GLY A 389 21.17 22.11 8.92
C GLY A 389 21.07 22.38 10.41
N LYS A 390 21.95 21.71 11.15
CA LYS A 390 21.85 21.56 12.62
C LYS A 390 22.58 22.67 13.36
N ASP A 391 23.61 23.24 12.75
CA ASP A 391 24.56 24.15 13.38
C ASP A 391 24.36 25.58 12.89
N TYR A 392 23.08 25.93 12.77
CA TYR A 392 22.60 27.23 12.31
C TYR A 392 22.95 27.55 10.85
N ASP A 393 23.20 26.52 10.06
CA ASP A 393 23.45 26.61 8.63
C ASP A 393 22.15 26.59 7.82
N LEU A 394 22.10 27.44 6.79
CA LEU A 394 21.06 27.48 5.77
C LEU A 394 21.74 27.45 4.41
N THR A 395 21.31 26.53 3.55
CA THR A 395 21.72 26.49 2.14
C THR A 395 20.50 26.78 1.28
N TYR A 396 20.56 27.87 0.52
CA TYR A 396 19.55 28.28 -0.43
C TYR A 396 19.92 27.68 -1.78
N VAL A 397 19.06 26.82 -2.32
CA VAL A 397 19.24 26.21 -3.64
C VAL A 397 18.40 27.00 -4.63
N MET A 398 19.05 27.78 -5.47
CA MET A 398 18.39 28.63 -6.47
C MET A 398 17.83 27.79 -7.61
N ASN A 399 16.82 28.28 -8.32
CA ASN A 399 16.28 27.59 -9.50
C ASN A 399 17.31 27.42 -10.63
N SER A 400 18.34 28.27 -10.66
CA SER A 400 19.50 28.16 -11.55
C SER A 400 20.44 26.99 -11.19
N GLY A 401 20.25 26.35 -10.03
CA GLY A 401 21.14 25.31 -9.49
C GLY A 401 22.29 25.84 -8.64
N GLU A 402 22.42 27.17 -8.49
CA GLU A 402 23.40 27.79 -7.60
C GLU A 402 23.05 27.55 -6.12
N GLU A 403 24.04 27.20 -5.30
CA GLU A 403 23.88 27.05 -3.85
C GLU A 403 24.52 28.22 -3.11
N VAL A 404 23.70 28.98 -2.37
CA VAL A 404 24.17 30.06 -1.51
C VAL A 404 24.06 29.62 -0.05
N LYS A 405 25.21 29.51 0.63
CA LYS A 405 25.30 29.11 2.04
C LYS A 405 25.35 30.33 2.95
N THR A 406 24.54 30.32 3.99
CA THR A 406 24.54 31.35 5.03
C THR A 406 24.40 30.73 6.41
N ILE A 407 24.83 31.47 7.42
CA ILE A 407 24.75 31.07 8.82
C ILE A 407 23.83 32.07 9.52
N TRP A 408 22.93 31.56 10.35
CA TRP A 408 22.15 32.39 11.27
C TRP A 408 22.65 32.22 12.70
N HIS A 409 22.33 33.18 13.56
CA HIS A 409 22.62 33.07 14.98
C HIS A 409 21.34 33.29 15.77
N PRO A 410 21.11 32.54 16.86
CA PRO A 410 19.96 32.79 17.70
C PRO A 410 20.13 34.17 18.35
N TYR A 411 19.04 34.90 18.55
CA TYR A 411 19.09 36.12 19.35
C TYR A 411 19.67 35.80 20.73
N SER A 412 20.75 36.50 21.13
CA SER A 412 21.26 36.38 22.49
C SER A 412 20.20 36.87 23.45
N ARG A 413 20.05 36.21 24.61
CA ARG A 413 19.16 36.70 25.67
C ARG A 413 19.56 38.11 26.12
N LYS A 414 20.86 38.47 26.03
CA LYS A 414 21.40 39.78 26.40
C LYS A 414 20.92 40.90 25.47
N ASP A 415 20.78 40.61 24.18
CA ASP A 415 20.34 41.55 23.14
C ASP A 415 18.81 41.74 23.11
N SER A 416 18.07 40.92 23.86
CA SER A 416 16.62 41.02 24.00
C SER A 416 16.17 42.02 25.08
N TRP A 417 17.10 42.63 25.81
CA TRP A 417 16.84 43.65 26.84
C TRP A 417 17.20 45.04 26.29
N ASN A 418 16.20 45.87 26.05
CA ASN A 418 16.43 47.31 25.86
C ASN A 418 16.63 47.99 27.22
N GLU A 419 17.16 49.22 27.22
CA GLU A 419 17.51 49.94 28.45
C GLU A 419 16.29 50.17 29.36
N GLU A 420 15.13 50.39 28.76
CA GLU A 420 13.86 50.58 29.44
C GLU A 420 13.38 49.31 30.18
N MET A 421 13.53 48.13 29.56
CA MET A 421 13.23 46.83 30.19
C MET A 421 14.21 46.50 31.31
N ARG A 422 15.49 46.91 31.19
CA ARG A 422 16.48 46.79 32.26
C ARG A 422 16.11 47.68 33.44
N GLN A 423 15.68 48.92 33.17
CA GLN A 423 15.23 49.86 34.20
C GLN A 423 13.97 49.36 34.91
N GLN A 424 12.98 48.83 34.17
CA GLN A 424 11.78 48.23 34.77
C GLN A 424 12.08 47.00 35.63
N ALA A 425 13.00 46.12 35.21
CA ALA A 425 13.40 44.98 36.02
C ALA A 425 14.17 45.41 37.27
N ARG A 426 14.99 46.46 37.17
CA ARG A 426 15.68 47.07 38.31
C ARG A 426 14.68 47.67 39.31
N ASN A 427 13.70 48.43 38.84
CA ASN A 427 12.64 49.02 39.68
C ASN A 427 11.81 47.93 40.38
N ARG A 428 11.42 46.87 39.67
CA ARG A 428 10.71 45.72 40.27
C ARG A 428 11.52 44.97 41.32
N THR A 429 12.85 44.98 41.21
CA THR A 429 13.75 44.34 42.17
C THR A 429 13.86 45.19 43.44
N LEU A 430 13.95 46.53 43.29
CA LEU A 430 13.94 47.49 44.39
C LEU A 430 12.60 47.50 45.13
N GLU A 431 11.48 47.50 44.41
CA GLU A 431 10.13 47.36 45.01
C GLU A 431 9.98 46.06 45.81
N ARG A 432 10.62 44.98 45.34
CA ARG A 432 10.65 43.70 46.05
C ARG A 432 11.53 43.74 47.29
N SER A 433 12.66 44.46 47.30
CA SER A 433 13.50 44.55 48.51
C SER A 433 12.85 45.41 49.59
N THR A 434 12.13 46.47 49.22
CA THR A 434 11.38 47.32 50.16
C THR A 434 10.11 46.67 50.73
N LEU A 435 9.72 45.49 50.25
CA LEU A 435 8.61 44.69 50.81
C LEU A 435 9.07 43.69 51.89
N TYR A 436 10.40 43.57 52.12
CA TYR A 436 11.00 42.70 53.14
C TYR A 436 11.81 43.50 54.20
N GLU A 437 11.75 44.83 54.14
CA GLU A 437 12.09 45.75 55.23
C GLU A 437 10.77 46.23 55.86
#